data_AF-A0A1F8M0M4-F1
#
_entry.id   AF-A0A1F8M0M4-F1
#
_cell.length_a   1.000
_cell.length_b   1.000
_cell.length_c   1.000
_cell.angle_alpha   90.00
_cell.angle_beta   90.00
_cell.angle_gamma   90.00
#
_symmetry.space_group_name_H-M   'P 1'
#
loop_
_entity.id
_entity.type
_entity.pdbx_description
1 polymer ?
#
loop_
_entity_poly.entity_id
_entity_poly.type
_entity_poly.pdbx_seq_one_letter_code
_entity_poly.pdbx_strand_id
1 'polypeptide(L)'
;MQIHVAGVNHSTTPIEIRERLAVSNDRLADALKLLREHVSQGLILSTCNRIEVYSVTETSGSAQPGIDFFKAWASISDVDLSRYVYCHRNEAAARHLFRVASGLDSMIIGEFEILGQVKNSLEEADKARMVEQPLRTLLHQALRVGRQVREKTGISKNALSVSSVAVELAAKAIGDLTRCQALVIGTGEAGRLVAKALKERGVAQITATSRSYEKASAMAKTLGGSSVDIGSLGQELTGCDIAISCTGAPHLILDLKTLETAMSARVNKPLVIIDIAVPRDVDPEVGRLSSVFLYDIDDFTHISERNRRQREAETRKAMEIIESEVKRFTSQWQTMEVKPVISSLVGKAEAIRQAQLKSTLKKLRRLSTEERQSLEAMTQAIVKKILHDPIQRLKKDVDDRDDYIRLVAELFRLDRDKPE
;
A
#
# COMPACT_ATOMS: atom_id res chain seq x y z
N MET A 1 19.50 -8.12 7.76
CA MET A 1 18.11 -8.21 7.27
C MET A 1 17.77 -6.92 6.54
N GLN A 2 17.51 -6.98 5.24
CA GLN A 2 17.24 -5.80 4.43
C GLN A 2 15.76 -5.68 4.08
N ILE A 3 15.24 -4.46 4.13
CA ILE A 3 13.87 -4.14 3.67
C ILE A 3 13.97 -3.71 2.22
N HIS A 4 13.12 -4.28 1.35
CA HIS A 4 13.06 -3.90 -0.05
C HIS A 4 11.63 -3.51 -0.42
N VAL A 5 11.51 -2.49 -1.26
CA VAL A 5 10.31 -2.26 -2.06
C VAL A 5 10.72 -2.16 -3.53
N ALA A 6 10.02 -2.89 -4.38
CA ALA A 6 10.04 -2.69 -5.82
C ALA A 6 8.61 -2.35 -6.26
N GLY A 7 8.46 -1.32 -7.08
CA GLY A 7 7.12 -0.93 -7.51
C GLY A 7 7.09 -0.17 -8.83
N VAL A 8 5.90 -0.11 -9.39
CA VAL A 8 5.54 0.74 -10.53
C VAL A 8 4.44 1.69 -10.09
N ASN A 9 4.40 2.88 -10.68
CA ASN A 9 3.38 3.88 -10.37
C ASN A 9 2.93 4.61 -11.65
N HIS A 10 1.82 5.34 -11.54
CA HIS A 10 1.24 6.08 -12.66
C HIS A 10 2.12 7.21 -13.22
N SER A 11 3.07 7.75 -12.45
CA SER A 11 3.87 8.89 -12.91
C SER A 11 5.06 8.50 -13.78
N THR A 12 5.55 7.26 -13.64
CA THR A 12 6.71 6.76 -14.41
C THR A 12 6.37 5.63 -15.36
N THR A 13 5.18 5.02 -15.23
CA THR A 13 4.85 3.77 -15.93
C THR A 13 3.59 3.90 -16.78
N PRO A 14 3.67 3.65 -18.11
CA PRO A 14 2.51 3.60 -18.99
C PRO A 14 1.44 2.63 -18.49
N ILE A 15 0.18 2.89 -18.80
CA ILE A 15 -0.91 2.09 -18.26
C ILE A 15 -0.85 0.63 -18.71
N GLU A 16 -0.42 0.37 -19.94
CA GLU A 16 -0.34 -0.97 -20.53
C GLU A 16 0.63 -1.87 -19.75
N ILE A 17 1.67 -1.29 -19.16
CA ILE A 17 2.63 -2.01 -18.30
C ILE A 17 2.03 -2.20 -16.90
N ARG A 18 1.31 -1.20 -16.38
CA ARG A 18 0.64 -1.30 -15.07
C ARG A 18 -0.44 -2.37 -15.07
N GLU A 19 -1.25 -2.46 -16.12
CA GLU A 19 -2.31 -3.48 -16.25
C GLU A 19 -1.75 -4.91 -16.23
N ARG A 20 -0.62 -5.16 -16.90
CA ARG A 20 0.03 -6.47 -16.89
C ARG A 20 0.57 -6.85 -15.52
N LEU A 21 1.02 -5.87 -14.75
CA LEU A 21 1.55 -6.05 -13.41
C LEU A 21 0.47 -6.06 -12.32
N ALA A 22 -0.75 -5.61 -12.65
CA ALA A 22 -1.84 -5.49 -11.70
C ALA A 22 -2.21 -6.86 -11.11
N VAL A 23 -2.44 -6.86 -9.80
CA VAL A 23 -2.94 -8.03 -9.07
C VAL A 23 -4.34 -7.70 -8.59
N SER A 24 -5.33 -8.41 -9.13
CA SER A 24 -6.72 -8.31 -8.69
C SER A 24 -6.93 -9.09 -7.39
N ASN A 25 -7.95 -8.71 -6.61
CA ASN A 25 -8.20 -9.31 -5.28
C ASN A 25 -8.44 -10.83 -5.34
N ASP A 26 -9.08 -11.32 -6.40
CA ASP A 26 -9.32 -12.75 -6.65
C ASP A 26 -8.04 -13.53 -6.97
N ARG A 27 -7.01 -12.85 -7.50
CA ARG A 27 -5.71 -13.44 -7.86
C ARG A 27 -4.61 -13.17 -6.83
N LEU A 28 -4.91 -12.44 -5.76
CA LEU A 28 -3.93 -12.03 -4.76
C LEU A 28 -3.31 -13.23 -4.03
N ALA A 29 -4.10 -14.27 -3.74
CA ALA A 29 -3.59 -15.50 -3.11
C ALA A 29 -2.55 -16.22 -4.00
N ASP A 30 -2.81 -16.30 -5.31
CA ASP A 30 -1.88 -16.90 -6.28
C ASP A 30 -0.61 -16.05 -6.41
N ALA A 31 -0.76 -14.73 -6.45
CA ALA A 31 0.36 -13.80 -6.50
C ALA A 31 1.26 -13.93 -5.25
N LEU A 32 0.67 -14.03 -4.05
CA LEU A 32 1.42 -14.25 -2.81
C LEU A 32 2.12 -15.62 -2.79
N LYS A 33 1.49 -16.65 -3.37
CA LYS A 33 2.11 -17.97 -3.52
C LYS A 33 3.32 -17.92 -4.45
N LEU A 34 3.23 -17.22 -5.58
CA LEU A 34 4.37 -17.01 -6.47
C LEU A 34 5.47 -16.19 -5.81
N LEU A 35 5.11 -15.11 -5.09
CA LEU A 35 6.06 -14.28 -4.36
C LEU A 35 6.88 -15.08 -3.35
N ARG A 36 6.31 -16.13 -2.74
CA ARG A 36 7.00 -17.03 -1.82
C ARG A 36 8.20 -17.75 -2.44
N GLU A 37 8.18 -17.98 -3.75
CA GLU A 37 9.30 -18.61 -4.47
C GLU A 37 10.53 -17.70 -4.51
N HIS A 38 10.34 -16.39 -4.31
CA HIS A 38 11.40 -15.38 -4.34
C HIS A 38 11.79 -14.87 -2.95
N VAL A 39 10.85 -14.81 -2.00
CA VAL A 39 11.06 -14.32 -0.61
C VAL A 39 10.26 -15.08 0.43
N SER A 40 10.84 -15.25 1.62
CA SER A 40 10.14 -15.83 2.78
C SER A 40 9.06 -14.90 3.35
N GLN A 41 9.31 -13.59 3.33
CA GLN A 41 8.36 -12.58 3.83
C GLN A 41 8.10 -11.51 2.77
N GLY A 42 6.82 -11.26 2.47
CA GLY A 42 6.42 -10.28 1.47
C GLY A 42 4.97 -9.79 1.56
N LEU A 43 4.73 -8.61 1.02
CA LEU A 43 3.42 -7.97 0.90
C LEU A 43 3.27 -7.42 -0.52
N ILE A 44 2.10 -7.63 -1.13
CA ILE A 44 1.74 -7.02 -2.40
C ILE A 44 0.69 -5.93 -2.14
N LEU A 45 1.01 -4.70 -2.54
CA LEU A 45 0.08 -3.57 -2.57
C LEU A 45 -0.26 -3.28 -4.03
N SER A 46 -1.47 -3.62 -4.44
CA SER A 46 -1.97 -3.41 -5.81
C SER A 46 -3.15 -2.44 -5.77
N THR A 47 -3.00 -1.31 -6.44
CA THR A 47 -4.02 -0.26 -6.56
C THR A 47 -4.13 0.19 -8.01
N CYS A 48 -5.10 1.04 -8.35
CA CYS A 48 -5.20 1.63 -9.69
C CYS A 48 -3.97 2.49 -10.09
N ASN A 49 -3.23 3.00 -9.10
CA ASN A 49 -2.16 3.98 -9.30
C ASN A 49 -0.76 3.43 -9.03
N ARG A 50 -0.64 2.29 -8.37
CA ARG A 50 0.64 1.65 -8.06
C ARG A 50 0.50 0.15 -7.85
N ILE A 51 1.56 -0.58 -8.20
CA ILE A 51 1.76 -1.96 -7.76
C ILE A 51 3.12 -2.03 -7.10
N GLU A 52 3.17 -2.48 -5.85
CA GLU A 52 4.38 -2.52 -5.04
C GLU A 52 4.51 -3.86 -4.33
N VAL A 53 5.73 -4.38 -4.29
CA VAL A 53 6.11 -5.55 -3.52
C VAL A 53 7.07 -5.11 -2.42
N TYR A 54 6.63 -5.23 -1.17
CA TYR A 54 7.47 -5.06 0.01
C TYR A 54 7.97 -6.42 0.47
N SER A 55 9.25 -6.53 0.80
CA SER A 55 9.83 -7.80 1.27
C SER A 55 10.99 -7.58 2.24
N VAL A 56 11.32 -8.63 2.99
CA VAL A 56 12.49 -8.67 3.87
C VAL A 56 13.39 -9.83 3.45
N THR A 57 14.68 -9.57 3.29
CA THR A 57 15.69 -10.56 2.89
C THR A 57 16.79 -10.68 3.96
N GLU A 58 17.35 -11.87 4.11
CA GLU A 58 18.45 -12.12 5.06
C GLU A 58 19.83 -11.83 4.45
N THR A 59 19.98 -12.02 3.14
CA THR A 59 21.26 -11.92 2.43
C THR A 59 21.48 -10.55 1.80
N SER A 60 22.67 -9.99 1.95
CA SER A 60 23.13 -8.72 1.36
C SER A 60 23.35 -8.77 -0.17
N GLY A 61 22.66 -9.66 -0.88
CA GLY A 61 22.85 -9.92 -2.30
C GLY A 61 22.22 -8.86 -3.21
N SER A 62 22.56 -8.91 -4.49
CA SER A 62 21.94 -8.09 -5.54
C SER A 62 20.52 -8.55 -5.93
N ALA A 63 20.01 -9.60 -5.28
CA ALA A 63 18.66 -10.10 -5.53
C ALA A 63 17.65 -8.99 -5.31
N GLN A 64 16.74 -8.83 -6.26
CA GLN A 64 15.73 -7.78 -6.24
C GLN A 64 14.36 -8.47 -6.34
N PRO A 65 13.89 -9.11 -5.26
CA PRO A 65 12.88 -10.16 -5.37
C PRO A 65 11.54 -9.66 -5.90
N GLY A 66 11.22 -8.38 -5.68
CA GLY A 66 10.04 -7.78 -6.27
C GLY A 66 10.12 -7.63 -7.80
N ILE A 67 11.30 -7.39 -8.37
CA ILE A 67 11.50 -7.39 -9.83
C ILE A 67 11.35 -8.81 -10.38
N ASP A 68 11.96 -9.79 -9.72
CA ASP A 68 11.88 -11.19 -10.13
C ASP A 68 10.42 -11.69 -10.09
N PHE A 69 9.69 -11.33 -9.04
CA PHE A 69 8.25 -11.54 -8.95
C PHE A 69 7.50 -10.87 -10.11
N PHE A 70 7.79 -9.60 -10.44
CA PHE A 70 7.09 -8.91 -11.54
C PHE A 70 7.31 -9.58 -12.89
N LYS A 71 8.54 -10.04 -13.16
CA LYS A 71 8.85 -10.78 -14.39
C LYS A 71 8.08 -12.09 -14.46
N ALA A 72 8.05 -12.84 -13.35
CA ALA A 72 7.33 -14.11 -13.26
C ALA A 72 5.81 -13.92 -13.37
N TRP A 73 5.25 -12.97 -12.61
CA TRP A 73 3.81 -12.71 -12.54
C TRP A 73 3.23 -12.31 -13.89
N ALA A 74 3.85 -11.36 -14.55
CA ALA A 74 3.34 -10.84 -15.80
C ALA A 74 3.80 -11.68 -17.02
N SER A 75 4.57 -12.75 -16.79
CA SER A 75 5.14 -13.61 -17.85
C SER A 75 5.92 -12.80 -18.90
N ILE A 76 6.64 -11.77 -18.46
CA ILE A 76 7.35 -10.82 -19.35
C ILE A 76 8.86 -10.94 -19.18
N SER A 77 9.43 -12.10 -19.48
CA SER A 77 10.89 -12.32 -19.40
C SER A 77 11.69 -11.33 -20.25
N ASP A 78 11.11 -10.85 -21.35
CA ASP A 78 11.81 -10.10 -22.41
C ASP A 78 11.63 -8.58 -22.32
N VAL A 79 10.76 -8.08 -21.43
CA VAL A 79 10.58 -6.62 -21.25
C VAL A 79 11.54 -6.09 -20.20
N ASP A 80 12.27 -5.05 -20.59
CA ASP A 80 13.16 -4.30 -19.70
C ASP A 80 12.36 -3.47 -18.69
N LEU A 81 11.98 -4.11 -17.57
CA LEU A 81 11.29 -3.46 -16.45
C LEU A 81 12.16 -2.44 -15.71
N SER A 82 13.48 -2.40 -15.94
CA SER A 82 14.39 -1.51 -15.21
C SER A 82 14.08 -0.02 -15.41
N ARG A 83 13.42 0.32 -16.53
CA ARG A 83 13.04 1.69 -16.88
C ARG A 83 11.78 2.18 -16.16
N TYR A 84 10.98 1.27 -15.62
CA TYR A 84 9.68 1.57 -15.04
C TYR A 84 9.65 1.31 -13.53
N VAL A 85 10.37 0.29 -13.07
CA VAL A 85 10.35 -0.15 -11.68
C VAL A 85 11.31 0.70 -10.85
N TYR A 86 10.79 1.39 -9.84
CA TYR A 86 11.62 1.99 -8.80
C TYR A 86 11.92 0.97 -7.69
N CYS A 87 13.08 1.12 -7.07
CA CYS A 87 13.49 0.29 -5.95
C CYS A 87 14.00 1.16 -4.81
N HIS A 88 13.52 0.88 -3.60
CA HIS A 88 14.07 1.46 -2.37
C HIS A 88 14.49 0.36 -1.41
N ARG A 89 15.48 0.68 -0.56
CA ARG A 89 16.05 -0.24 0.42
C ARG A 89 16.06 0.38 1.82
N ASN A 90 15.90 -0.45 2.84
CA ASN A 90 16.01 -0.11 4.26
C ASN A 90 15.22 1.15 4.62
N GLU A 91 15.90 2.19 5.12
CA GLU A 91 15.30 3.46 5.50
C GLU A 91 14.48 4.09 4.37
N ALA A 92 14.96 4.05 3.13
CA ALA A 92 14.24 4.58 1.98
C ALA A 92 12.95 3.80 1.70
N ALA A 93 12.96 2.47 1.89
CA ALA A 93 11.76 1.63 1.75
C ALA A 93 10.74 1.92 2.87
N ALA A 94 11.20 2.09 4.11
CA ALA A 94 10.34 2.45 5.24
C ALA A 94 9.72 3.83 5.06
N ARG A 95 10.53 4.84 4.69
CA ARG A 95 10.07 6.18 4.36
C ARG A 95 9.02 6.16 3.26
N HIS A 96 9.29 5.44 2.17
CA HIS A 96 8.36 5.29 1.06
C HIS A 96 7.01 4.73 1.51
N LEU A 97 7.01 3.62 2.25
CA LEU A 97 5.78 3.03 2.78
C LEU A 97 5.02 4.02 3.69
N PHE A 98 5.72 4.77 4.55
CA PHE A 98 5.09 5.72 5.45
C PHE A 98 4.46 6.89 4.70
N ARG A 99 5.07 7.34 3.59
CA ARG A 99 4.49 8.35 2.70
C ARG A 99 3.25 7.81 1.97
N VAL A 100 3.32 6.58 1.45
CA VAL A 100 2.19 5.90 0.79
C VAL A 100 1.02 5.74 1.76
N ALA A 101 1.25 5.20 2.96
CA ALA A 101 0.19 5.01 3.97
C ALA A 101 -0.40 6.35 4.47
N SER A 102 0.39 7.42 4.43
CA SER A 102 -0.04 8.79 4.73
C SER A 102 -0.79 9.47 3.58
N GLY A 103 -0.82 8.86 2.38
CA GLY A 103 -1.46 9.41 1.18
C GLY A 103 -0.70 10.57 0.55
N LEU A 104 0.59 10.75 0.85
CA LEU A 104 1.41 11.82 0.26
C LEU A 104 1.85 11.51 -1.17
N ASP A 105 1.89 10.23 -1.54
CA ASP A 105 2.25 9.75 -2.88
C ASP A 105 1.01 9.31 -3.69
N SER A 106 -0.19 9.62 -3.22
CA SER A 106 -1.43 9.36 -3.97
C SER A 106 -1.69 10.45 -5.03
N MET A 107 -2.40 10.09 -6.11
CA MET A 107 -2.87 11.04 -7.13
C MET A 107 -3.68 12.19 -6.48
N ILE A 108 -4.43 11.84 -5.44
CA ILE A 108 -5.07 12.78 -4.53
C ILE A 108 -4.34 12.75 -3.20
N ILE A 109 -3.61 13.82 -2.92
CA ILE A 109 -2.84 13.92 -1.69
C ILE A 109 -3.78 13.94 -0.48
N GLY A 110 -3.53 13.03 0.45
CA GLY A 110 -4.28 12.91 1.71
C GLY A 110 -5.53 12.02 1.63
N GLU A 111 -5.78 11.33 0.51
CA GLU A 111 -6.91 10.40 0.39
C GLU A 111 -6.89 9.32 1.48
N PHE A 112 -8.07 8.87 1.91
CA PHE A 112 -8.19 7.87 2.99
C PHE A 112 -8.04 6.43 2.48
N GLU A 113 -8.30 6.21 1.20
CA GLU A 113 -8.42 4.87 0.62
C GLU A 113 -7.12 4.07 0.70
N ILE A 114 -5.98 4.70 0.42
CA ILE A 114 -4.66 4.03 0.42
C ILE A 114 -4.29 3.43 1.78
N LEU A 115 -4.67 4.06 2.90
CA LEU A 115 -4.42 3.48 4.23
C LEU A 115 -5.24 2.21 4.44
N GLY A 116 -6.49 2.20 3.97
CA GLY A 116 -7.36 1.03 3.96
C GLY A 116 -6.80 -0.07 3.07
N GLN A 117 -6.30 0.27 1.88
CA GLN A 117 -5.67 -0.67 0.96
C GLN A 117 -4.41 -1.32 1.57
N VAL A 118 -3.53 -0.54 2.20
CA VAL A 118 -2.36 -1.08 2.93
C VAL A 118 -2.81 -2.04 4.05
N LYS A 119 -3.87 -1.69 4.80
CA LYS A 119 -4.42 -2.55 5.85
C LYS A 119 -4.96 -3.87 5.27
N ASN A 120 -5.73 -3.81 4.19
CA ASN A 120 -6.30 -4.99 3.53
C ASN A 120 -5.19 -5.89 2.97
N SER A 121 -4.19 -5.32 2.29
CA SER A 121 -3.01 -6.07 1.82
C SER A 121 -2.32 -6.80 2.96
N LEU A 122 -2.15 -6.15 4.13
CA LEU A 122 -1.56 -6.77 5.32
C LEU A 122 -2.41 -7.97 5.79
N GLU A 123 -3.72 -7.82 5.89
CA GLU A 123 -4.62 -8.90 6.32
C GLU A 123 -4.56 -10.10 5.35
N GLU A 124 -4.50 -9.87 4.04
CA GLU A 124 -4.38 -10.94 3.04
C GLU A 124 -3.02 -11.63 3.07
N ALA A 125 -1.93 -10.86 3.20
CA ALA A 125 -0.59 -11.43 3.33
C ALA A 125 -0.41 -12.19 4.67
N ASP A 126 -1.10 -11.77 5.74
CA ASP A 126 -1.14 -12.47 7.02
C ASP A 126 -1.86 -13.82 6.92
N LYS A 127 -3.04 -13.86 6.27
CA LYS A 127 -3.76 -15.11 5.97
C LYS A 127 -2.90 -16.08 5.16
N ALA A 128 -2.13 -15.54 4.21
CA ALA A 128 -1.20 -16.32 3.42
C ALA A 128 0.06 -16.76 4.20
N ARG A 129 0.29 -16.29 5.44
CA ARG A 129 1.54 -16.50 6.21
C ARG A 129 2.79 -15.95 5.50
N MET A 130 2.66 -14.82 4.84
CA MET A 130 3.75 -14.11 4.17
C MET A 130 4.29 -12.93 5.01
N VAL A 131 3.70 -12.64 6.16
CA VAL A 131 4.09 -11.54 7.04
C VAL A 131 4.45 -12.08 8.42
N GLU A 132 5.72 -12.02 8.77
CA GLU A 132 6.21 -12.33 10.12
C GLU A 132 7.05 -11.16 10.66
N GLN A 133 7.65 -11.33 11.84
CA GLN A 133 8.68 -10.38 12.24
C GLN A 133 9.89 -10.55 11.31
N PRO A 134 10.48 -9.46 10.80
CA PRO A 134 10.26 -8.07 11.20
C PRO A 134 9.32 -7.27 10.28
N LEU A 135 8.87 -7.83 9.15
CA LEU A 135 7.99 -7.14 8.18
C LEU A 135 6.68 -6.66 8.82
N ARG A 136 6.11 -7.45 9.72
CA ARG A 136 4.90 -7.12 10.48
C ARG A 136 5.03 -5.79 11.24
N THR A 137 6.19 -5.56 11.86
CA THR A 137 6.45 -4.32 12.62
C THR A 137 6.48 -3.11 11.69
N LEU A 138 7.12 -3.22 10.52
CA LEU A 138 7.14 -2.16 9.51
C LEU A 138 5.72 -1.79 9.06
N LEU A 139 4.89 -2.78 8.73
CA LEU A 139 3.54 -2.56 8.20
C LEU A 139 2.60 -1.94 9.24
N HIS A 140 2.62 -2.42 10.49
CA HIS A 140 1.84 -1.80 11.56
C HIS A 140 2.30 -0.37 11.87
N GLN A 141 3.61 -0.13 11.84
CA GLN A 141 4.16 1.20 12.02
C GLN A 141 3.68 2.14 10.91
N ALA A 142 3.68 1.69 9.64
CA ALA A 142 3.13 2.47 8.53
C ALA A 142 1.65 2.83 8.73
N LEU A 143 0.83 1.88 9.16
CA LEU A 143 -0.59 2.13 9.46
C LEU A 143 -0.76 3.14 10.60
N ARG A 144 0.09 3.07 11.63
CA ARG A 144 0.10 4.03 12.75
C ARG A 144 0.51 5.42 12.28
N VAL A 145 1.61 5.54 11.52
CA VAL A 145 2.11 6.80 10.99
C VAL A 145 1.05 7.45 10.09
N GLY A 146 0.43 6.67 9.21
CA GLY A 146 -0.63 7.16 8.33
C GLY A 146 -1.85 7.70 9.09
N ARG A 147 -2.22 7.11 10.24
CA ARG A 147 -3.26 7.67 11.13
C ARG A 147 -2.79 8.95 11.82
N GLN A 148 -1.59 8.92 12.39
CA GLN A 148 -1.00 10.05 13.11
C GLN A 148 -0.84 11.30 12.22
N VAL A 149 -0.40 11.14 10.97
CA VAL A 149 -0.30 12.23 10.00
C VAL A 149 -1.69 12.84 9.76
N ARG A 150 -2.72 12.03 9.58
CA ARG A 150 -4.09 12.52 9.37
C ARG A 150 -4.69 13.21 10.59
N GLU A 151 -4.39 12.74 11.80
CA GLU A 151 -4.87 13.35 13.05
C GLU A 151 -4.16 14.67 13.35
N LYS A 152 -2.85 14.74 13.09
CA LYS A 152 -2.01 15.89 13.48
C LYS A 152 -1.83 16.93 12.39
N THR A 153 -2.27 16.65 11.15
CA THR A 153 -2.17 17.58 10.02
C THR A 153 -3.53 17.80 9.39
N GLY A 154 -3.67 18.91 8.68
CA GLY A 154 -4.82 19.17 7.81
C GLY A 154 -4.74 18.44 6.46
N ILE A 155 -3.82 17.50 6.25
CA ILE A 155 -3.60 16.90 4.92
C ILE A 155 -4.85 16.21 4.37
N SER A 156 -5.65 15.61 5.26
CA SER A 156 -6.93 14.95 4.96
C SER A 156 -8.13 15.90 4.98
N LYS A 157 -7.99 17.11 5.56
CA LYS A 157 -9.08 18.09 5.55
C LYS A 157 -9.35 18.49 4.10
N ASN A 158 -10.58 18.27 3.65
CA ASN A 158 -11.00 18.45 2.26
C ASN A 158 -10.18 17.63 1.25
N ALA A 159 -9.53 16.52 1.64
CA ALA A 159 -8.91 15.62 0.66
C ALA A 159 -10.03 14.99 -0.18
N LEU A 160 -10.28 15.58 -1.34
CA LEU A 160 -11.36 15.16 -2.20
C LEU A 160 -10.91 13.90 -2.95
N SER A 161 -11.43 12.72 -2.59
CA SER A 161 -11.32 11.51 -3.42
C SER A 161 -11.85 11.76 -4.84
N VAL A 162 -11.44 10.94 -5.82
CA VAL A 162 -11.93 11.05 -7.22
C VAL A 162 -13.46 11.14 -7.24
N SER A 163 -14.11 10.31 -6.41
CA SER A 163 -15.55 10.30 -6.22
C SER A 163 -16.11 11.62 -5.71
N SER A 164 -15.48 12.25 -4.73
CA SER A 164 -15.94 13.54 -4.20
C SER A 164 -15.67 14.72 -5.15
N VAL A 165 -14.53 14.71 -5.89
CA VAL A 165 -14.27 15.70 -6.95
C VAL A 165 -15.32 15.57 -8.05
N ALA A 166 -15.62 14.34 -8.48
CA ALA A 166 -16.64 14.06 -9.48
C ALA A 166 -18.03 14.56 -9.03
N VAL A 167 -18.41 14.34 -7.77
CA VAL A 167 -19.66 14.85 -7.19
C VAL A 167 -19.69 16.39 -7.14
N GLU A 168 -18.57 17.03 -6.77
CA GLU A 168 -18.47 18.48 -6.71
C GLU A 168 -18.58 19.11 -8.10
N LEU A 169 -17.95 18.51 -9.11
CA LEU A 169 -18.06 18.93 -10.50
C LEU A 169 -19.48 18.77 -11.04
N ALA A 170 -20.14 17.65 -10.73
CA ALA A 170 -21.54 17.46 -11.08
C ALA A 170 -22.44 18.52 -10.42
N ALA A 171 -22.24 18.80 -9.12
CA ALA A 171 -22.98 19.83 -8.40
C ALA A 171 -22.71 21.24 -8.95
N LYS A 172 -21.50 21.52 -9.43
CA LYS A 172 -21.17 22.81 -10.04
C LYS A 172 -21.86 23.02 -11.40
N ALA A 173 -22.01 21.94 -12.17
CA ALA A 173 -22.65 21.99 -13.49
C ALA A 173 -24.18 21.98 -13.41
N ILE A 174 -24.77 21.18 -12.51
CA ILE A 174 -26.23 20.97 -12.41
C ILE A 174 -26.87 21.79 -11.28
N GLY A 175 -26.14 22.04 -10.19
CA GLY A 175 -26.66 22.65 -8.97
C GLY A 175 -27.11 21.61 -7.94
N ASP A 176 -28.39 21.66 -7.57
CA ASP A 176 -28.97 20.75 -6.59
C ASP A 176 -29.11 19.32 -7.15
N LEU A 177 -28.38 18.37 -6.55
CA LEU A 177 -28.34 16.98 -6.99
C LEU A 177 -29.49 16.12 -6.44
N THR A 178 -30.30 16.63 -5.51
CA THR A 178 -31.31 15.82 -4.80
C THR A 178 -32.41 15.28 -5.71
N ARG A 179 -32.61 15.90 -6.88
CA ARG A 179 -33.59 15.49 -7.89
C ARG A 179 -32.97 14.80 -9.09
N CYS A 180 -31.65 14.63 -9.10
CA CYS A 180 -30.95 14.09 -10.25
C CYS A 180 -31.10 12.58 -10.36
N GLN A 181 -30.99 12.09 -11.59
CA GLN A 181 -30.87 10.67 -11.91
C GLN A 181 -29.45 10.39 -12.39
N ALA A 182 -28.78 9.42 -11.78
CA ALA A 182 -27.44 8.99 -12.15
C ALA A 182 -27.45 7.64 -12.86
N LEU A 183 -26.76 7.54 -13.99
CA LEU A 183 -26.54 6.33 -14.76
C LEU A 183 -25.08 5.88 -14.59
N VAL A 184 -24.86 4.64 -14.19
CA VAL A 184 -23.52 4.03 -14.07
C VAL A 184 -23.35 3.03 -15.21
N ILE A 185 -22.36 3.26 -16.06
CA ILE A 185 -22.02 2.44 -17.21
C ILE A 185 -20.76 1.64 -16.87
N GLY A 186 -20.93 0.34 -16.74
CA GLY A 186 -19.90 -0.57 -16.25
C GLY A 186 -20.03 -0.88 -14.77
N THR A 187 -19.10 -1.71 -14.28
CA THR A 187 -19.12 -2.21 -12.90
C THR A 187 -17.77 -2.04 -12.22
N GLY A 188 -17.01 -1.02 -12.62
CA GLY A 188 -15.72 -0.69 -12.05
C GLY A 188 -15.84 -0.19 -10.61
N GLU A 189 -14.81 -0.47 -9.80
CA GLU A 189 -14.74 -0.04 -8.40
C GLU A 189 -14.80 1.49 -8.28
N ALA A 190 -14.09 2.21 -9.15
CA ALA A 190 -14.07 3.67 -9.16
C ALA A 190 -15.46 4.27 -9.42
N GLY A 191 -16.18 3.77 -10.44
CA GLY A 191 -17.55 4.21 -10.73
C GLY A 191 -18.52 3.88 -9.59
N ARG A 192 -18.35 2.73 -8.93
CA ARG A 192 -19.13 2.39 -7.72
C ARG A 192 -18.91 3.40 -6.59
N LEU A 193 -17.68 3.83 -6.36
CA LEU A 193 -17.37 4.82 -5.32
C LEU A 193 -17.98 6.19 -5.67
N VAL A 194 -17.95 6.60 -6.94
CA VAL A 194 -18.60 7.85 -7.38
C VAL A 194 -20.11 7.77 -7.20
N ALA A 195 -20.74 6.67 -7.65
CA ALA A 195 -22.17 6.45 -7.49
C ALA A 195 -22.60 6.42 -6.02
N LYS A 196 -21.78 5.80 -5.14
CA LYS A 196 -22.00 5.82 -3.69
C LYS A 196 -21.93 7.25 -3.14
N ALA A 197 -20.92 8.02 -3.52
CA ALA A 197 -20.77 9.41 -3.07
C ALA A 197 -21.94 10.30 -3.55
N LEU A 198 -22.43 10.09 -4.78
CA LEU A 198 -23.65 10.73 -5.28
C LEU A 198 -24.88 10.35 -4.46
N LYS A 199 -25.02 9.07 -4.08
CA LYS A 199 -26.13 8.61 -3.22
C LYS A 199 -26.10 9.29 -1.85
N GLU A 200 -24.92 9.37 -1.24
CA GLU A 200 -24.70 10.08 0.04
C GLU A 200 -24.98 11.58 -0.07
N ARG A 201 -24.81 12.17 -1.26
CA ARG A 201 -25.16 13.56 -1.58
C ARG A 201 -26.66 13.76 -1.85
N GLY A 202 -27.45 12.70 -1.91
CA GLY A 202 -28.91 12.75 -2.01
C GLY A 202 -29.49 12.53 -3.40
N VAL A 203 -28.71 12.06 -4.39
CA VAL A 203 -29.23 11.75 -5.73
C VAL A 203 -30.42 10.80 -5.65
N ALA A 204 -31.51 11.17 -6.34
CA ALA A 204 -32.81 10.52 -6.21
C ALA A 204 -32.76 9.06 -6.68
N GLN A 205 -32.19 8.83 -7.86
CA GLN A 205 -32.18 7.53 -8.51
C GLN A 205 -30.79 7.20 -9.05
N ILE A 206 -30.38 5.95 -8.86
CA ILE A 206 -29.19 5.40 -9.48
C ILE A 206 -29.62 4.22 -10.33
N THR A 207 -29.20 4.21 -11.59
CA THR A 207 -29.42 3.11 -12.51
C THR A 207 -28.08 2.61 -13.01
N ALA A 208 -27.86 1.30 -13.02
CA ALA A 208 -26.62 0.69 -13.50
C ALA A 208 -26.86 -0.14 -14.76
N THR A 209 -25.92 -0.07 -15.70
CA THR A 209 -25.92 -0.91 -16.90
C THR A 209 -24.53 -1.46 -17.16
N SER A 210 -24.44 -2.68 -17.68
CA SER A 210 -23.16 -3.28 -18.06
C SER A 210 -23.40 -4.44 -19.03
N ARG A 211 -22.33 -4.90 -19.71
CA ARG A 211 -22.38 -6.10 -20.57
C ARG A 211 -22.83 -7.36 -19.82
N SER A 212 -22.60 -7.44 -18.51
CA SER A 212 -23.18 -8.48 -17.65
C SER A 212 -24.28 -7.86 -16.81
N TYR A 213 -25.52 -8.23 -17.14
CA TYR A 213 -26.68 -7.76 -16.39
C TYR A 213 -26.60 -8.14 -14.91
N GLU A 214 -26.07 -9.32 -14.59
CA GLU A 214 -25.93 -9.81 -13.22
C GLU A 214 -25.01 -8.89 -12.40
N LYS A 215 -23.87 -8.48 -12.96
CA LYS A 215 -22.93 -7.57 -12.27
C LYS A 215 -23.54 -6.17 -12.09
N ALA A 216 -24.24 -5.66 -13.10
CA ALA A 216 -24.94 -4.37 -13.00
C ALA A 216 -26.04 -4.42 -11.93
N SER A 217 -26.82 -5.49 -11.89
CA SER A 217 -27.87 -5.73 -10.90
C SER A 217 -27.32 -5.83 -9.48
N ALA A 218 -26.21 -6.56 -9.30
CA ALA A 218 -25.54 -6.66 -8.00
C ALA A 218 -25.07 -5.27 -7.50
N MET A 219 -24.44 -4.47 -8.37
CA MET A 219 -24.01 -3.12 -8.04
C MET A 219 -25.19 -2.20 -7.71
N ALA A 220 -26.22 -2.18 -8.55
CA ALA A 220 -27.43 -1.39 -8.33
C ALA A 220 -28.09 -1.72 -6.99
N LYS A 221 -28.19 -3.02 -6.65
CA LYS A 221 -28.74 -3.49 -5.39
C LYS A 221 -27.97 -2.95 -4.18
N THR A 222 -26.63 -2.92 -4.24
CA THR A 222 -25.80 -2.35 -3.18
C THR A 222 -26.00 -0.84 -3.02
N LEU A 223 -26.32 -0.13 -4.10
CA LEU A 223 -26.53 1.32 -4.11
C LEU A 223 -28.00 1.74 -3.89
N GLY A 224 -28.91 0.77 -3.73
CA GLY A 224 -30.35 1.03 -3.64
C GLY A 224 -30.95 1.60 -4.92
N GLY A 225 -30.42 1.17 -6.07
CA GLY A 225 -30.82 1.58 -7.42
C GLY A 225 -31.45 0.47 -8.26
N SER A 226 -31.65 0.74 -9.55
CA SER A 226 -32.14 -0.22 -10.54
C SER A 226 -31.06 -0.62 -11.54
N SER A 227 -31.27 -1.73 -12.27
CA SER A 227 -30.39 -2.13 -13.36
C SER A 227 -31.18 -2.31 -14.65
N VAL A 228 -30.56 -1.94 -15.77
CA VAL A 228 -31.14 -2.00 -17.12
C VAL A 228 -30.20 -2.70 -18.08
N ASP A 229 -30.75 -3.20 -19.18
CA ASP A 229 -29.96 -3.80 -20.25
C ASP A 229 -29.06 -2.74 -20.93
N ILE A 230 -27.89 -3.16 -21.42
CA ILE A 230 -26.98 -2.26 -22.13
C ILE A 230 -27.56 -1.76 -23.46
N GLY A 231 -28.46 -2.51 -24.08
CA GLY A 231 -29.22 -2.07 -25.25
C GLY A 231 -30.15 -0.87 -24.97
N SER A 232 -30.52 -0.65 -23.70
CA SER A 232 -31.33 0.51 -23.29
C SER A 232 -30.49 1.76 -23.01
N LEU A 233 -29.16 1.71 -23.16
CA LEU A 233 -28.25 2.81 -22.82
C LEU A 233 -28.65 4.14 -23.43
N GLY A 234 -29.01 4.17 -24.72
CA GLY A 234 -29.42 5.38 -25.41
C GLY A 234 -30.68 6.02 -24.82
N GLN A 235 -31.64 5.21 -24.37
CA GLN A 235 -32.87 5.70 -23.71
C GLN A 235 -32.57 6.28 -22.34
N GLU A 236 -31.74 5.59 -21.54
CA GLU A 236 -31.35 6.06 -20.20
C GLU A 236 -30.59 7.39 -20.25
N LEU A 237 -29.74 7.59 -21.27
CA LEU A 237 -29.03 8.86 -21.50
C LEU A 237 -29.98 10.04 -21.76
N THR A 238 -31.20 9.79 -22.24
CA THR A 238 -32.21 10.85 -22.40
C THR A 238 -32.82 11.31 -21.08
N GLY A 239 -32.82 10.43 -20.07
CA GLY A 239 -33.44 10.68 -18.76
C GLY A 239 -32.46 11.07 -17.66
N CYS A 240 -31.22 10.57 -17.70
CA CYS A 240 -30.24 10.79 -16.63
C CYS A 240 -29.64 12.20 -16.64
N ASP A 241 -29.28 12.77 -15.50
CA ASP A 241 -28.56 14.05 -15.42
C ASP A 241 -27.04 13.85 -15.31
N ILE A 242 -26.63 12.70 -14.77
CA ILE A 242 -25.23 12.34 -14.55
C ILE A 242 -24.98 10.93 -15.12
N ALA A 243 -24.02 10.79 -16.02
CA ALA A 243 -23.54 9.49 -16.51
C ALA A 243 -22.11 9.26 -16.00
N ILE A 244 -21.85 8.10 -15.39
CA ILE A 244 -20.53 7.68 -14.91
C ILE A 244 -20.10 6.50 -15.76
N SER A 245 -19.03 6.66 -16.55
CA SER A 245 -18.43 5.54 -17.28
C SER A 245 -17.20 5.01 -16.55
N CYS A 246 -17.14 3.70 -16.39
CA CYS A 246 -16.07 2.99 -15.71
C CYS A 246 -15.90 1.57 -16.24
N THR A 247 -16.10 1.38 -17.55
CA THR A 247 -15.95 0.06 -18.16
C THR A 247 -14.48 -0.29 -18.38
N GLY A 248 -14.22 -1.56 -18.66
CA GLY A 248 -12.93 -2.04 -19.15
C GLY A 248 -12.98 -2.36 -20.64
N ALA A 249 -13.75 -1.59 -21.42
CA ALA A 249 -13.88 -1.81 -22.85
C ALA A 249 -12.64 -1.26 -23.58
N PRO A 250 -12.12 -1.97 -24.59
CA PRO A 250 -11.02 -1.47 -25.42
C PRO A 250 -11.49 -0.48 -26.50
N HIS A 251 -12.78 -0.12 -26.52
CA HIS A 251 -13.42 0.74 -27.50
C HIS A 251 -14.36 1.71 -26.81
N LEU A 252 -14.68 2.82 -27.48
CA LEU A 252 -15.63 3.81 -27.00
C LEU A 252 -17.03 3.19 -26.84
N ILE A 253 -17.63 3.40 -25.68
CA ILE A 253 -19.00 3.01 -25.34
C ILE A 253 -19.98 4.15 -25.66
N LEU A 254 -19.54 5.40 -25.47
CA LEU A 254 -20.33 6.59 -25.77
C LEU A 254 -19.67 7.36 -26.91
N ASP A 255 -20.19 7.15 -28.12
CA ASP A 255 -19.77 7.90 -29.31
C ASP A 255 -20.57 9.21 -29.48
N LEU A 256 -20.05 10.10 -30.34
CA LEU A 256 -20.67 11.39 -30.64
C LEU A 256 -22.12 11.25 -31.10
N LYS A 257 -22.39 10.30 -32.00
CA LYS A 257 -23.71 10.12 -32.62
C LYS A 257 -24.78 9.67 -31.62
N THR A 258 -24.43 8.78 -30.70
CA THR A 258 -25.32 8.31 -29.64
C THR A 258 -25.68 9.47 -28.72
N LEU A 259 -24.70 10.29 -28.34
CA LEU A 259 -24.92 11.46 -27.50
C LEU A 259 -25.69 12.57 -28.20
N GLU A 260 -25.43 12.86 -29.47
CA GLU A 260 -26.23 13.80 -30.28
C GLU A 260 -27.70 13.39 -30.32
N THR A 261 -27.97 12.10 -30.54
CA THR A 261 -29.32 11.55 -30.55
C THR A 261 -29.99 11.73 -29.19
N ALA A 262 -29.29 11.39 -28.10
CA ALA A 262 -29.83 11.56 -26.75
C ALA A 262 -30.06 13.03 -26.40
N MET A 263 -29.12 13.93 -26.73
CA MET A 263 -29.22 15.36 -26.46
C MET A 263 -30.30 16.05 -27.29
N SER A 264 -30.62 15.55 -28.49
CA SER A 264 -31.73 16.06 -29.30
C SER A 264 -33.09 15.94 -28.58
N ALA A 265 -33.24 14.95 -27.68
CA ALA A 265 -34.42 14.76 -26.85
C ALA A 265 -34.37 15.56 -25.53
N ARG A 266 -33.24 16.20 -25.21
CA ARG A 266 -32.98 16.90 -23.93
C ARG A 266 -33.02 18.41 -24.10
N VAL A 267 -34.21 18.99 -24.08
CA VAL A 267 -34.39 20.45 -24.21
C VAL A 267 -33.90 21.17 -22.94
N ASN A 268 -32.78 21.92 -23.05
CA ASN A 268 -32.18 22.75 -22.00
C ASN A 268 -31.80 22.02 -20.70
N LYS A 269 -31.57 20.70 -20.76
CA LYS A 269 -31.12 19.92 -19.60
C LYS A 269 -29.64 19.55 -19.74
N PRO A 270 -28.78 20.00 -18.82
CA PRO A 270 -27.38 19.61 -18.85
C PRO A 270 -27.24 18.10 -18.66
N LEU A 271 -26.20 17.52 -19.25
CA LEU A 271 -25.76 16.15 -18.98
C LEU A 271 -24.30 16.22 -18.53
N VAL A 272 -24.03 15.76 -17.31
CA VAL A 272 -22.66 15.61 -16.80
C VAL A 272 -22.21 14.18 -17.09
N ILE A 273 -21.08 14.04 -17.78
CA ILE A 273 -20.46 12.76 -18.07
C ILE A 273 -19.13 12.70 -17.33
N ILE A 274 -18.95 11.67 -16.52
CA ILE A 274 -17.74 11.41 -15.75
C ILE A 274 -17.11 10.13 -16.31
N ASP A 275 -16.03 10.27 -17.08
CA ASP A 275 -15.29 9.15 -17.64
C ASP A 275 -14.09 8.80 -16.76
N ILE A 276 -14.20 7.69 -16.02
CA ILE A 276 -13.14 7.15 -15.16
C ILE A 276 -12.64 5.82 -15.73
N ALA A 277 -12.98 5.50 -16.98
CA ALA A 277 -12.50 4.31 -17.64
C ALA A 277 -11.08 4.52 -18.17
N VAL A 278 -10.28 3.46 -18.12
CA VAL A 278 -9.01 3.43 -18.84
C VAL A 278 -8.84 2.07 -19.50
N PRO A 279 -8.74 1.98 -20.84
CA PRO A 279 -8.87 3.06 -21.83
C PRO A 279 -10.21 3.81 -21.76
N ARG A 280 -10.27 5.05 -22.29
CA ARG A 280 -11.45 5.92 -22.18
C ARG A 280 -12.68 5.30 -22.85
N ASP A 281 -13.84 5.46 -22.20
CA ASP A 281 -15.11 4.96 -22.72
C ASP A 281 -15.82 6.00 -23.59
N VAL A 282 -15.51 7.28 -23.41
CA VAL A 282 -16.26 8.37 -24.02
C VAL A 282 -15.44 9.07 -25.08
N ASP A 283 -16.06 9.30 -26.24
CA ASP A 283 -15.46 10.10 -27.31
C ASP A 283 -15.26 11.55 -26.83
N PRO A 284 -14.04 12.09 -26.81
CA PRO A 284 -13.78 13.47 -26.36
C PRO A 284 -14.56 14.53 -27.14
N GLU A 285 -14.95 14.24 -28.38
CA GLU A 285 -15.73 15.15 -29.21
C GLU A 285 -17.12 15.42 -28.62
N VAL A 286 -17.67 14.55 -27.75
CA VAL A 286 -18.96 14.81 -27.07
C VAL A 286 -18.90 16.05 -26.18
N GLY A 287 -17.72 16.42 -25.68
CA GLY A 287 -17.55 17.62 -24.87
C GLY A 287 -17.80 18.93 -25.65
N ARG A 288 -17.89 18.87 -26.98
CA ARG A 288 -18.26 20.02 -27.83
C ARG A 288 -19.77 20.21 -27.97
N LEU A 289 -20.57 19.23 -27.57
CA LEU A 289 -22.02 19.32 -27.63
C LEU A 289 -22.54 20.34 -26.62
N SER A 290 -23.52 21.14 -27.03
CA SER A 290 -24.16 22.11 -26.14
C SER A 290 -24.82 21.39 -24.96
N SER A 291 -24.62 21.91 -23.76
CA SER A 291 -25.18 21.36 -22.52
C SER A 291 -24.65 19.98 -22.12
N VAL A 292 -23.52 19.53 -22.67
CA VAL A 292 -22.76 18.37 -22.19
C VAL A 292 -21.52 18.84 -21.45
N PHE A 293 -21.29 18.31 -20.25
CA PHE A 293 -20.09 18.54 -19.47
C PHE A 293 -19.35 17.21 -19.30
N LEU A 294 -18.31 17.00 -20.10
CA LEU A 294 -17.44 15.83 -19.99
C LEU A 294 -16.30 16.13 -19.01
N TYR A 295 -16.07 15.23 -18.07
CA TYR A 295 -14.91 15.22 -17.19
C TYR A 295 -14.24 13.86 -17.25
N ASP A 296 -12.93 13.84 -17.45
CA ASP A 296 -12.12 12.62 -17.45
C ASP A 296 -11.19 12.55 -16.23
N ILE A 297 -10.36 11.50 -16.18
CA ILE A 297 -9.41 11.29 -15.08
C ILE A 297 -8.34 12.39 -14.99
N ASP A 298 -8.01 13.04 -16.10
CA ASP A 298 -7.02 14.10 -16.17
C ASP A 298 -7.60 15.41 -15.61
N ASP A 299 -8.88 15.68 -15.84
CA ASP A 299 -9.59 16.82 -15.23
C ASP A 299 -9.60 16.75 -13.69
N PHE A 300 -9.79 15.56 -13.12
CA PHE A 300 -9.68 15.35 -11.67
C PHE A 300 -8.27 15.60 -11.16
N THR A 301 -7.26 15.22 -11.95
CA THR A 301 -5.85 15.44 -11.65
C THR A 301 -5.54 16.94 -11.58
N HIS A 302 -6.02 17.75 -12.53
CA HIS A 302 -5.83 19.21 -12.51
C HIS A 302 -6.45 19.91 -11.29
N ILE A 303 -7.64 19.47 -10.85
CA ILE A 303 -8.29 20.00 -9.64
C ILE A 303 -7.51 19.59 -8.39
N SER A 304 -6.95 18.37 -8.37
CA SER A 304 -6.05 17.90 -7.32
C SER A 304 -4.76 18.75 -7.27
N GLU A 305 -4.17 19.14 -8.40
CA GLU A 305 -2.97 19.98 -8.45
C GLU A 305 -3.17 21.40 -7.90
N ARG A 306 -4.32 22.03 -8.16
CA ARG A 306 -4.65 23.34 -7.57
C ARG A 306 -4.73 23.27 -6.05
N ASN A 307 -5.24 22.15 -5.52
CA ASN A 307 -5.25 21.86 -4.09
C ASN A 307 -3.86 21.54 -3.53
N ARG A 308 -2.95 20.97 -4.34
CA ARG A 308 -1.57 20.66 -3.91
C ARG A 308 -0.83 21.90 -3.41
N ARG A 309 -0.93 23.04 -4.12
CA ARG A 309 -0.30 24.32 -3.71
C ARG A 309 -0.83 24.83 -2.36
N GLN A 310 -2.12 24.65 -2.09
CA GLN A 310 -2.71 25.01 -0.80
C GLN A 310 -2.26 24.07 0.34
N ARG A 311 -1.81 22.86 0.02
CA ARG A 311 -1.42 21.81 0.98
C ARG A 311 0.08 21.68 1.18
N GLU A 312 0.92 22.52 0.57
CA GLU A 312 2.38 22.45 0.76
C GLU A 312 2.79 22.59 2.23
N ALA A 313 2.12 23.47 2.98
CA ALA A 313 2.34 23.63 4.41
C ALA A 313 2.00 22.36 5.21
N GLU A 314 0.88 21.72 4.91
CA GLU A 314 0.47 20.46 5.58
C GLU A 314 1.32 19.27 5.16
N THR A 315 1.77 19.25 3.90
CA THR A 315 2.70 18.24 3.38
C THR A 315 4.04 18.31 4.11
N ARG A 316 4.55 19.52 4.40
CA ARG A 316 5.77 19.70 5.20
C ARG A 316 5.59 19.15 6.62
N LYS A 317 4.50 19.49 7.31
CA LYS A 317 4.19 18.94 8.64
C LYS A 317 4.08 17.42 8.64
N ALA A 318 3.43 16.85 7.61
CA ALA A 318 3.32 15.41 7.44
C ALA A 318 4.70 14.76 7.27
N MET A 319 5.59 15.38 6.47
CA MET A 319 6.96 14.91 6.29
C MET A 319 7.79 15.00 7.58
N GLU A 320 7.63 16.03 8.40
CA GLU A 320 8.30 16.11 9.70
C GLU A 320 7.93 14.92 10.62
N ILE A 321 6.64 14.55 10.65
CA ILE A 321 6.16 13.38 11.37
C ILE A 321 6.78 12.10 10.80
N ILE A 322 6.77 11.95 9.47
CA ILE A 322 7.31 10.77 8.79
C ILE A 322 8.81 10.63 9.06
N GLU A 323 9.61 11.68 8.90
CA GLU A 323 11.06 11.60 9.12
C GLU A 323 11.42 11.28 10.57
N SER A 324 10.65 11.80 11.54
CA SER A 324 10.81 11.44 12.96
C SER A 324 10.55 9.95 13.19
N GLU A 325 9.46 9.42 12.63
CA GLU A 325 9.09 8.01 12.79
C GLU A 325 9.98 7.06 11.98
N VAL A 326 10.52 7.50 10.83
CA VAL A 326 11.54 6.77 10.07
C VAL A 326 12.80 6.60 10.92
N LYS A 327 13.32 7.69 11.51
CA LYS A 327 14.50 7.61 12.39
C LYS A 327 14.27 6.65 13.55
N ARG A 328 13.14 6.77 14.23
CA ARG A 328 12.75 5.88 15.33
C ARG A 328 12.66 4.42 14.87
N PHE A 329 12.04 4.16 13.72
CA PHE A 329 11.92 2.82 13.16
C PHE A 329 13.28 2.24 12.79
N THR A 330 14.16 3.01 12.14
CA THR A 330 15.51 2.57 11.77
C THR A 330 16.31 2.15 13.00
N SER A 331 16.32 2.96 14.08
CA SER A 331 17.00 2.56 15.33
C SER A 331 16.40 1.30 15.97
N GLN A 332 15.08 1.13 15.91
CA GLN A 332 14.40 -0.10 16.36
C GLN A 332 14.78 -1.31 15.50
N TRP A 333 14.84 -1.14 14.18
CA TRP A 333 15.20 -2.19 13.22
C TRP A 333 16.61 -2.71 13.44
N GLN A 334 17.59 -1.81 13.52
CA GLN A 334 18.98 -2.18 13.79
C GLN A 334 19.12 -2.90 15.14
N THR A 335 18.29 -2.58 16.13
CA THR A 335 18.29 -3.29 17.42
C THR A 335 17.80 -4.73 17.26
N MET A 336 16.84 -4.99 16.37
CA MET A 336 16.33 -6.34 16.10
C MET A 336 17.39 -7.23 15.43
N GLU A 337 18.18 -6.68 14.52
CA GLU A 337 19.25 -7.44 13.83
C GLU A 337 20.35 -7.94 14.78
N VAL A 338 20.58 -7.23 15.87
CA VAL A 338 21.64 -7.55 16.84
C VAL A 338 21.19 -8.58 17.88
N LYS A 339 19.88 -8.72 18.12
CA LYS A 339 19.34 -9.62 19.15
C LYS A 339 19.81 -11.08 19.01
N PRO A 340 19.78 -11.72 17.83
CA PRO A 340 20.25 -13.10 17.67
C PRO A 340 21.72 -13.26 18.04
N VAL A 341 22.56 -12.28 17.66
CA VAL A 341 24.00 -12.28 17.97
C VAL A 341 24.23 -12.15 19.48
N ILE A 342 23.48 -11.27 20.15
CA ILE A 342 23.53 -11.16 21.62
C ILE A 342 23.07 -12.46 22.29
N SER A 343 21.99 -13.07 21.81
CA SER A 343 21.48 -14.33 22.39
C SER A 343 22.51 -15.45 22.25
N SER A 344 23.10 -15.62 21.06
CA SER A 344 24.15 -16.61 20.79
C SER A 344 25.40 -16.37 21.65
N LEU A 345 25.81 -15.11 21.82
CA LEU A 345 26.95 -14.74 22.68
C LEU A 345 26.69 -15.07 24.15
N VAL A 346 25.52 -14.70 24.68
CA VAL A 346 25.12 -14.98 26.07
C VAL A 346 25.01 -16.48 26.29
N GLY A 347 24.35 -17.21 25.38
CA GLY A 347 24.19 -18.66 25.45
C GLY A 347 25.54 -19.39 25.48
N LYS A 348 26.50 -18.96 24.64
CA LYS A 348 27.84 -19.54 24.63
C LYS A 348 28.60 -19.28 25.93
N ALA A 349 28.57 -18.05 26.42
CA ALA A 349 29.24 -17.70 27.68
C ALA A 349 28.66 -18.46 28.87
N GLU A 350 27.33 -18.63 28.89
CA GLU A 350 26.63 -19.38 29.92
C GLU A 350 26.97 -20.87 29.87
N ALA A 351 27.06 -21.46 28.67
CA ALA A 351 27.50 -22.85 28.50
C ALA A 351 28.93 -23.07 29.04
N ILE A 352 29.86 -22.16 28.75
CA ILE A 352 31.23 -22.20 29.29
C ILE A 352 31.22 -22.11 30.82
N ARG A 353 30.45 -21.14 31.36
CA ARG A 353 30.32 -20.92 32.81
C ARG A 353 29.80 -22.17 33.52
N GLN A 354 28.71 -22.75 33.03
CA GLN A 354 28.11 -23.95 33.60
C GLN A 354 29.05 -25.15 33.54
N ALA A 355 29.75 -25.36 32.42
CA ALA A 355 30.73 -26.44 32.28
C ALA A 355 31.88 -26.30 33.29
N GLN A 356 32.43 -25.09 33.45
CA GLN A 356 33.53 -24.83 34.37
C GLN A 356 33.09 -24.92 35.83
N LEU A 357 31.91 -24.39 36.16
CA LEU A 357 31.35 -24.47 37.51
C LEU A 357 31.08 -25.93 37.90
N LYS A 358 30.45 -26.71 37.01
CA LYS A 358 30.22 -28.15 37.21
C LYS A 358 31.53 -28.92 37.42
N SER A 359 32.57 -28.62 36.66
CA SER A 359 33.89 -29.25 36.82
C SER A 359 34.55 -28.87 38.15
N THR A 360 34.44 -27.60 38.57
CA THR A 360 35.03 -27.11 39.82
C THR A 360 34.32 -27.69 41.03
N LEU A 361 32.98 -27.70 41.02
CA LEU A 361 32.17 -28.27 42.10
C LEU A 361 32.43 -29.76 42.33
N LYS A 362 32.77 -30.53 41.28
CA LYS A 362 33.17 -31.95 41.43
C LYS A 362 34.48 -32.14 42.20
N LYS A 363 35.39 -31.16 42.16
CA LYS A 363 36.71 -31.21 42.81
C LYS A 363 36.67 -30.73 44.26
N LEU A 364 35.68 -29.91 44.61
CA LEU A 364 35.48 -29.39 45.96
C LEU A 364 34.65 -30.38 46.79
N ARG A 365 35.27 -31.06 47.77
CA ARG A 365 34.55 -31.90 48.73
C ARG A 365 34.07 -31.03 49.91
N ARG A 366 32.79 -31.19 50.29
CA ARG A 366 32.10 -30.49 51.40
C ARG A 366 31.89 -28.98 51.20
N LEU A 367 30.96 -28.61 50.31
CA LEU A 367 30.41 -27.25 50.27
C LEU A 367 28.99 -27.25 50.86
N SER A 368 28.68 -26.24 51.66
CA SER A 368 27.31 -25.93 52.06
C SER A 368 26.48 -25.46 50.87
N THR A 369 25.15 -25.45 51.01
CA THR A 369 24.25 -24.92 49.98
C THR A 369 24.50 -23.44 49.70
N GLU A 370 24.81 -22.67 50.75
CA GLU A 370 25.08 -21.22 50.68
C GLU A 370 26.39 -20.93 49.94
N GLU A 371 27.45 -21.71 50.18
CA GLU A 371 28.72 -21.59 49.47
C GLU A 371 28.58 -21.93 47.97
N ARG A 372 27.77 -22.95 47.64
CA ARG A 372 27.46 -23.28 46.24
C ARG A 372 26.71 -22.15 45.53
N GLN A 373 25.71 -21.56 46.18
CA GLN A 373 24.99 -20.41 45.65
C GLN A 373 25.90 -19.19 45.50
N SER A 374 26.81 -18.97 46.44
CA SER A 374 27.80 -17.88 46.35
C SER A 374 28.73 -18.04 45.16
N LEU A 375 29.22 -19.26 44.89
CA LEU A 375 30.03 -19.58 43.71
C LEU A 375 29.24 -19.41 42.40
N GLU A 376 27.99 -19.86 42.37
CA GLU A 376 27.06 -19.65 41.25
C GLU A 376 26.91 -18.15 40.95
N ALA A 377 26.55 -17.35 41.96
CA ALA A 377 26.37 -15.91 41.84
C ALA A 377 27.66 -15.18 41.43
N MET A 378 28.81 -15.58 41.98
CA MET A 378 30.11 -15.02 41.62
C MET A 378 30.43 -15.27 40.13
N THR A 379 30.26 -16.50 39.65
CA THR A 379 30.54 -16.83 38.25
C THR A 379 29.57 -16.13 37.29
N GLN A 380 28.28 -16.03 37.66
CA GLN A 380 27.29 -15.27 36.89
C GLN A 380 27.64 -13.79 36.83
N ALA A 381 28.09 -13.19 37.94
CA ALA A 381 28.50 -11.80 38.00
C ALA A 381 29.73 -11.52 37.11
N ILE A 382 30.70 -12.44 37.06
CA ILE A 382 31.87 -12.34 36.17
C ILE A 382 31.42 -12.36 34.71
N VAL A 383 30.61 -13.33 34.30
CA VAL A 383 30.10 -13.41 32.92
C VAL A 383 29.31 -12.16 32.56
N LYS A 384 28.41 -11.70 33.43
CA LYS A 384 27.62 -10.49 33.21
C LYS A 384 28.51 -9.25 33.03
N LYS A 385 29.58 -9.10 33.82
CA LYS A 385 30.53 -7.98 33.71
C LYS A 385 31.34 -8.05 32.41
N ILE A 386 31.84 -9.22 32.03
CA ILE A 386 32.58 -9.41 30.77
C ILE A 386 31.71 -9.09 29.56
N LEU A 387 30.46 -9.55 29.56
CA LEU A 387 29.54 -9.34 28.44
C LEU A 387 28.90 -7.96 28.39
N HIS A 388 29.01 -7.15 29.46
CA HIS A 388 28.36 -5.85 29.53
C HIS A 388 28.78 -4.93 28.37
N ASP A 389 30.08 -4.65 28.24
CA ASP A 389 30.59 -3.71 27.24
C ASP A 389 30.39 -4.20 25.79
N PRO A 390 30.65 -5.48 25.45
CA PRO A 390 30.36 -6.00 24.12
C PRO A 390 28.88 -5.89 23.75
N ILE A 391 27.96 -6.23 24.67
CA ILE A 391 26.52 -6.13 24.43
C ILE A 391 26.08 -4.66 24.30
N GLN A 392 26.61 -3.76 25.13
CA GLN A 392 26.32 -2.33 25.02
C GLN A 392 26.82 -1.76 23.69
N ARG A 393 28.01 -2.17 23.23
CA ARG A 393 28.56 -1.74 21.95
C ARG A 393 27.74 -2.27 20.78
N LEU A 394 27.32 -3.54 20.82
CA LEU A 394 26.42 -4.15 19.83
C LEU A 394 25.08 -3.41 19.72
N LYS A 395 24.53 -2.91 20.84
CA LYS A 395 23.27 -2.16 20.88
C LYS A 395 23.39 -0.70 20.44
N LYS A 396 24.60 -0.12 20.45
CA LYS A 396 24.82 1.29 20.10
C LYS A 396 24.76 1.50 18.59
N ASP A 397 24.12 2.59 18.16
CA ASP A 397 24.08 3.05 16.77
C ASP A 397 25.44 3.65 16.42
N VAL A 398 26.17 2.96 15.55
CA VAL A 398 27.51 3.33 15.08
C VAL A 398 27.68 2.83 13.66
N ASP A 399 28.35 3.61 12.83
CA ASP A 399 28.54 3.32 11.39
C ASP A 399 29.20 1.94 11.16
N ASP A 400 30.11 1.52 12.04
CA ASP A 400 30.83 0.23 11.92
C ASP A 400 30.11 -0.95 12.61
N ARG A 401 28.81 -0.84 12.89
CA ARG A 401 28.09 -1.87 13.67
C ARG A 401 28.12 -3.23 12.98
N ASP A 402 27.92 -3.30 11.67
CA ASP A 402 27.92 -4.56 10.92
C ASP A 402 29.29 -5.26 10.99
N ASP A 403 30.37 -4.48 10.93
CA ASP A 403 31.73 -4.99 11.10
C ASP A 403 31.97 -5.46 12.53
N TYR A 404 31.45 -4.74 13.53
CA TYR A 404 31.52 -5.18 14.91
C TYR A 404 30.70 -6.46 15.17
N ILE A 405 29.52 -6.60 14.55
CA ILE A 405 28.71 -7.82 14.59
C ILE A 405 29.45 -9.00 13.96
N ARG A 406 30.11 -8.79 12.81
CA ARG A 406 30.96 -9.79 12.16
C ARG A 406 32.13 -10.19 13.06
N LEU A 407 32.86 -9.22 13.59
CA LEU A 407 34.01 -9.43 14.47
C LEU A 407 33.62 -10.20 15.73
N VAL A 408 32.54 -9.82 16.42
CA VAL A 408 32.07 -10.54 17.61
C VAL A 408 31.67 -11.97 17.28
N ALA A 409 30.95 -12.18 16.16
CA ALA A 409 30.58 -13.53 15.73
C ALA A 409 31.80 -14.40 15.43
N GLU A 410 32.85 -13.84 14.84
CA GLU A 410 34.10 -14.54 14.51
C GLU A 410 34.94 -14.82 15.77
N LEU A 411 35.21 -13.79 16.58
CA LEU A 411 36.00 -13.90 17.82
C LEU A 411 35.43 -14.95 18.77
N PHE A 412 34.09 -14.98 18.89
CA PHE A 412 33.41 -15.92 19.77
C PHE A 412 32.93 -17.17 19.04
N ARG A 413 33.17 -17.35 17.73
CA ARG A 413 32.68 -18.47 16.91
C ARG A 413 31.21 -18.80 17.21
N LEU A 414 30.34 -17.81 16.98
CA LEU A 414 28.90 -17.90 17.25
C LEU A 414 28.20 -18.59 16.08
N ASP A 415 27.40 -19.62 16.37
CA ASP A 415 26.49 -20.19 15.36
C ASP A 415 25.39 -19.16 15.08
N ARG A 416 25.30 -18.71 13.83
CA ARG A 416 24.28 -17.74 13.38
C ARG A 416 22.94 -18.39 13.03
N ASP A 417 22.91 -19.72 12.91
CA ASP A 417 21.79 -20.46 12.30
C ASP A 417 20.99 -21.31 13.30
N LYS A 418 20.96 -20.95 14.59
CA LYS A 418 20.01 -21.56 15.53
C LYS A 418 18.85 -20.60 15.78
N PRO A 419 17.68 -20.82 15.14
CA PRO A 419 16.44 -20.24 15.65
C PRO A 419 16.16 -20.85 17.03
N GLU A 420 15.66 -20.04 17.96
CA GLU A 420 14.99 -20.52 19.18
C GLU A 420 13.69 -21.25 18.86
#